data_AF-A0A377PMB9-F1
#
_entry.id   AF-A0A377PMB9-F1
#
_cell.length_a   1.000
_cell.length_b   1.000
_cell.length_c   1.000
_cell.angle_alpha   90.00
_cell.angle_beta   90.00
_cell.angle_gamma   90.00
#
_symmetry.space_group_name_H-M   'P 1'
#
loop_
_entity.id
_entity.type
_entity.pdbx_description
1 polymer ?
#
loop_
_entity_poly.entity_id
_entity_poly.type
_entity_poly.pdbx_seq_one_letter_code
_entity_poly.pdbx_strand_id
1 'polypeptide(L)'
;MTKIRPFPALCIEDTSRDLPKRDTWLLDNQRRLVVPDWQSACDCLENGLCVGLMPAHMAEPLVHSGKLKILQLAQPFPDSACCVTWEDHTRSPAIDWLLDYLGDTETMNQEWLSPE
;
A
#
# COMPACT_ATOMS: atom_id res chain seq x y z
N MET A 1 -7.99 -16.64 8.90
CA MET A 1 -8.45 -15.45 8.14
C MET A 1 -9.97 -15.22 8.20
N THR A 2 -10.80 -16.16 8.67
CA THR A 2 -12.28 -16.02 8.66
C THR A 2 -12.84 -14.90 9.55
N LYS A 3 -12.10 -14.46 10.58
CA LYS A 3 -12.58 -13.44 11.54
C LYS A 3 -12.73 -12.03 10.95
N ILE A 4 -12.01 -11.70 9.86
CA ILE A 4 -12.08 -10.37 9.24
C ILE A 4 -13.14 -10.27 8.14
N ARG A 5 -13.65 -11.39 7.63
CA ARG A 5 -14.64 -11.45 6.54
C ARG A 5 -15.92 -10.64 6.78
N PRO A 6 -16.47 -10.54 8.03
CA PRO A 6 -17.65 -9.71 8.28
C PRO A 6 -17.44 -8.21 8.03
N PHE A 7 -16.19 -7.75 8.12
CA PHE A 7 -15.80 -6.36 7.95
C PHE A 7 -15.47 -6.07 6.48
N PRO A 8 -15.87 -4.91 5.93
CA PRO A 8 -15.47 -4.50 4.59
C PRO A 8 -13.95 -4.45 4.47
N ALA A 9 -13.41 -4.97 3.37
CA ALA A 9 -12.02 -4.78 3.01
C ALA A 9 -11.84 -3.41 2.37
N LEU A 10 -10.94 -2.60 2.93
CA LEU A 10 -10.48 -1.37 2.31
C LEU A 10 -9.77 -1.70 1.00
N CYS A 11 -10.15 -1.02 -0.09
CA CYS A 11 -9.50 -1.11 -1.39
C CYS A 11 -9.24 0.31 -1.88
N ILE A 12 -8.01 0.59 -2.30
CA ILE A 12 -7.72 1.83 -3.03
C ILE A 12 -7.93 1.55 -4.51
N GLU A 13 -8.57 2.49 -5.20
CA GLU A 13 -8.77 2.38 -6.64
C GLU A 13 -7.42 2.31 -7.37
N ASP A 14 -7.18 1.19 -8.07
CA ASP A 14 -6.01 1.03 -8.92
C ASP A 14 -6.13 2.02 -10.09
N THR A 15 -5.14 2.88 -10.29
CA THR A 15 -5.15 3.94 -11.31
C THR A 15 -4.64 3.47 -12.68
N SER A 16 -4.21 2.21 -12.81
CA SER A 16 -3.72 1.63 -14.06
C SER A 16 -4.75 1.77 -15.19
N ARG A 17 -4.31 2.21 -16.37
CA ARG A 17 -5.18 2.34 -17.56
C ARG A 17 -5.12 1.09 -18.44
N ASP A 18 -3.93 0.54 -18.60
CA ASP A 18 -3.64 -0.52 -19.58
C ASP A 18 -3.35 -1.88 -18.92
N LEU A 19 -2.87 -1.91 -17.67
CA LEU A 19 -2.65 -3.16 -16.94
C LEU A 19 -3.93 -3.66 -16.30
N PRO A 20 -4.13 -4.99 -16.21
CA PRO A 20 -5.23 -5.57 -15.45
C PRO A 20 -5.25 -5.02 -14.02
N LYS A 21 -6.42 -4.52 -13.59
CA LYS A 21 -6.62 -4.03 -12.23
C LYS A 21 -6.34 -5.16 -11.24
N ARG A 22 -5.55 -4.87 -10.21
CA ARG A 22 -5.20 -5.86 -9.19
C ARG A 22 -6.16 -5.84 -8.02
N ASP A 23 -6.82 -6.98 -7.80
CA ASP A 23 -7.60 -7.25 -6.61
C ASP A 23 -6.75 -8.11 -5.64
N THR A 24 -5.83 -7.46 -4.93
CA THR A 24 -4.96 -8.15 -3.97
C THR A 24 -5.63 -8.32 -2.60
N TRP A 25 -5.41 -9.47 -1.97
CA TRP A 25 -5.67 -9.73 -0.54
C TRP A 25 -7.14 -9.74 -0.08
N LEU A 26 -8.08 -9.78 -1.02
CA LEU A 26 -9.50 -9.95 -0.74
C LEU A 26 -9.83 -11.41 -0.43
N LEU A 27 -10.63 -11.62 0.61
CA LEU A 27 -11.24 -12.92 0.85
C LEU A 27 -12.46 -13.09 -0.06
N ASP A 28 -12.70 -14.33 -0.50
CA ASP A 28 -13.93 -14.67 -1.22
C ASP A 28 -15.17 -14.19 -0.43
N ASN A 29 -16.07 -13.51 -1.15
CA ASN A 29 -17.32 -12.95 -0.63
C ASN A 29 -17.15 -11.94 0.52
N GLN A 30 -16.00 -11.28 0.63
CA GLN A 30 -15.84 -10.13 1.52
C GLN A 30 -16.34 -8.85 0.85
N ARG A 31 -17.12 -8.04 1.58
CA ARG A 31 -17.56 -6.73 1.09
C ARG A 31 -16.36 -5.82 0.84
N ARG A 32 -16.41 -4.99 -0.19
CA ARG A 32 -15.34 -4.03 -0.53
C ARG A 32 -15.78 -2.62 -0.18
N LEU A 33 -14.88 -1.85 0.41
CA LEU A 33 -15.00 -0.40 0.56
C LEU A 33 -13.90 0.24 -0.29
N VAL A 34 -14.28 0.72 -1.48
CA VAL A 34 -13.34 1.32 -2.44
C VAL A 34 -13.23 2.81 -2.17
N VAL A 35 -12.01 3.32 -2.07
CA VAL A 35 -11.71 4.74 -1.85
C VAL A 35 -10.71 5.26 -2.91
N PRO A 36 -10.72 6.56 -3.22
CA PRO A 36 -9.90 7.11 -4.31
C PRO A 36 -8.43 7.35 -3.90
N ASP A 37 -8.14 7.50 -2.61
CA ASP A 37 -6.82 7.90 -2.11
C ASP A 37 -6.56 7.44 -0.67
N TRP A 38 -5.32 7.63 -0.21
CA TRP A 38 -4.90 7.27 1.14
C TRP A 38 -5.52 8.14 2.24
N GLN A 39 -5.87 9.40 1.96
CA GLN A 39 -6.50 10.26 2.97
C GLN A 39 -7.87 9.70 3.33
N SER A 40 -8.66 9.37 2.32
CA SER A 40 -9.96 8.71 2.45
C SER A 40 -9.83 7.33 3.10
N ALA A 41 -8.76 6.59 2.79
CA ALA A 41 -8.46 5.31 3.41
C ALA A 41 -8.19 5.43 4.92
N CYS A 42 -7.36 6.40 5.33
CA CYS A 42 -7.09 6.70 6.73
C CYS A 42 -8.39 7.02 7.47
N ASP A 43 -9.21 7.93 6.93
CA ASP A 43 -10.47 8.32 7.57
C ASP A 43 -11.40 7.12 7.75
N CYS A 44 -11.50 6.23 6.75
CA CYS A 44 -12.33 5.03 6.85
C CYS A 44 -11.82 4.04 7.90
N LEU A 45 -10.50 3.90 8.06
CA LEU A 45 -9.87 3.03 9.06
C LEU A 45 -10.02 3.60 10.47
N GLU A 46 -9.73 4.89 10.67
CA GLU A 46 -9.85 5.57 11.96
C GLU A 46 -11.29 5.57 12.50
N ASN A 47 -12.28 5.67 11.60
CA ASN A 47 -13.70 5.61 11.96
C ASN A 47 -14.24 4.16 12.07
N GLY A 48 -13.40 3.14 11.93
CA GLY A 48 -13.78 1.73 12.10
C GLY A 48 -14.74 1.19 11.04
N LEU A 49 -14.77 1.78 9.84
CA LEU A 49 -15.68 1.39 8.76
C LEU A 49 -15.24 0.13 8.01
N CYS A 50 -13.96 -0.22 8.10
CA CYS A 50 -13.34 -1.30 7.33
C CYS A 50 -12.10 -1.87 8.04
N VAL A 51 -11.54 -2.93 7.45
CA VAL A 51 -10.20 -3.46 7.73
C VAL A 51 -9.38 -3.41 6.45
N GLY A 52 -8.08 -3.16 6.55
CA GLY A 52 -7.24 -2.97 5.37
C GLY A 52 -5.77 -3.25 5.60
N LEU A 53 -5.02 -3.26 4.51
CA LEU A 53 -3.57 -3.21 4.50
C LEU A 53 -3.14 -1.78 4.17
N MET A 54 -2.10 -1.31 4.86
CA MET A 54 -1.59 0.06 4.76
C MET A 54 -0.06 0.02 4.78
N PRO A 55 0.64 0.89 4.02
CA PRO A 55 2.09 1.06 4.13
C PRO A 55 2.51 1.33 5.58
N ALA A 56 3.58 0.67 6.02
CA ALA A 56 4.02 0.71 7.42
C ALA A 56 4.25 2.14 7.92
N HIS A 57 5.01 2.95 7.17
CA HIS A 57 5.29 4.34 7.50
C HIS A 57 4.03 5.22 7.67
N MET A 58 2.91 4.88 7.02
CA MET A 58 1.64 5.58 7.23
C MET A 58 0.89 5.08 8.46
N ALA A 59 0.94 3.76 8.71
CA ALA A 59 0.21 3.13 9.80
C ALA A 59 0.81 3.46 11.17
N GLU A 60 2.13 3.54 11.27
CA GLU A 60 2.86 3.73 12.52
C GLU A 60 2.43 4.94 13.36
N PRO A 61 2.39 6.18 12.83
CA PRO A 61 1.95 7.33 13.63
C PRO A 61 0.51 7.16 14.15
N LEU A 62 -0.34 6.48 13.37
CA LEU A 62 -1.73 6.21 13.74
C LEU A 62 -1.86 5.11 14.79
N VAL A 63 -0.97 4.11 14.75
CA VAL A 63 -0.88 3.06 15.78
C VAL A 63 -0.30 3.62 17.07
N HIS A 64 0.76 4.43 16.98
CA HIS A 64 1.40 5.07 18.14
C HIS A 64 0.43 6.01 18.88
N SER A 65 -0.39 6.74 18.13
CA SER A 65 -1.45 7.60 18.69
C SER A 65 -2.70 6.84 19.16
N GLY A 66 -2.74 5.51 19.01
CA GLY A 66 -3.85 4.66 19.44
C GLY A 66 -5.09 4.75 18.54
N LYS A 67 -5.01 5.42 17.40
CA LYS A 67 -6.10 5.54 16.42
C LYS A 67 -6.32 4.25 15.64
N LEU A 68 -5.23 3.54 15.32
CA LEU A 68 -5.27 2.25 14.62
C LEU A 68 -4.68 1.13 15.49
N LYS A 69 -5.11 -0.09 15.19
CA LYS A 69 -4.59 -1.30 15.83
C LYS A 69 -4.21 -2.33 14.78
N ILE A 70 -2.97 -2.82 14.86
CA ILE A 70 -2.48 -3.88 13.99
C ILE A 70 -3.19 -5.20 14.34
N LEU A 71 -3.72 -5.86 13.31
CA LEU A 71 -4.31 -7.19 13.42
C LEU A 71 -3.25 -8.25 13.11
N GLN A 72 -2.87 -9.05 14.10
CA GLN A 72 -1.98 -10.18 13.87
C GLN A 72 -2.71 -11.27 13.08
N LEU A 73 -2.25 -11.53 11.86
CA LEU A 73 -2.78 -12.62 11.03
C LEU A 73 -2.07 -13.93 11.36
N ALA A 74 -2.81 -15.03 11.26
CA ALA A 74 -2.25 -16.38 11.43
C ALA A 74 -1.26 -16.74 10.31
N GLN A 75 -1.49 -16.21 9.11
CA GLN A 75 -0.54 -16.23 8.01
C GLN A 75 -0.31 -14.78 7.59
N PRO A 76 0.94 -14.28 7.62
CA PRO A 76 1.25 -12.97 7.09
C PRO A 76 1.09 -12.98 5.56
N PHE A 77 0.78 -11.81 5.01
CA PHE A 77 0.88 -11.61 3.57
C PHE A 77 2.35 -11.42 3.19
N PRO A 78 2.79 -11.90 2.01
CA PRO A 78 4.11 -11.58 1.50
C PRO A 78 4.22 -10.09 1.20
N ASP A 79 5.46 -9.61 1.18
CA ASP A 79 5.76 -8.22 0.83
C ASP A 79 5.30 -7.91 -0.60
N SER A 80 4.77 -6.70 -0.78
CA SER A 80 4.36 -6.23 -2.10
C SER A 80 5.56 -5.65 -2.84
N ALA A 81 5.74 -6.04 -4.10
CA ALA A 81 6.79 -5.47 -4.93
C ALA A 81 6.53 -3.96 -5.16
N CYS A 82 7.53 -3.14 -4.86
CA CYS A 82 7.56 -1.73 -5.24
C CYS A 82 8.57 -1.58 -6.39
N CYS A 83 8.16 -0.96 -7.49
CA CYS A 83 8.97 -0.85 -8.70
C CYS A 83 8.90 0.57 -9.26
N VAL A 84 10.02 1.06 -9.76
CA VAL A 84 10.11 2.30 -10.52
C VAL A 84 10.11 1.96 -12.00
N THR A 85 9.34 2.71 -12.78
CA THR A 85 9.25 2.53 -14.24
C THR A 85 9.37 3.89 -14.92
N TRP A 86 9.98 3.92 -16.10
CA TRP A 86 10.15 5.12 -16.92
C TRP A 86 10.06 4.76 -18.40
N GLU A 87 9.81 5.76 -19.25
CA GLU A 87 9.79 5.59 -20.70
C GLU A 87 11.22 5.69 -21.26
N ASP A 88 11.63 4.69 -22.05
CA ASP A 88 13.01 4.54 -22.54
C ASP A 88 13.29 5.31 -23.85
N HIS A 89 12.41 6.23 -24.26
CA HIS A 89 12.51 6.85 -25.58
C HIS A 89 13.60 7.93 -25.69
N THR A 90 14.11 8.45 -24.58
CA THR A 90 15.34 9.25 -24.56
C THR A 90 15.98 9.17 -23.19
N ARG A 91 16.98 8.31 -23.02
CA ARG A 91 17.79 8.23 -21.80
C ARG A 91 18.59 9.52 -21.65
N SER A 92 17.95 10.52 -21.03
CA SER A 92 18.52 11.82 -20.79
C SER A 92 19.48 11.76 -19.59
N PRO A 93 20.53 12.60 -19.55
CA PRO A 93 21.39 12.69 -18.37
C PRO A 93 20.63 12.97 -17.07
N ALA A 94 19.44 13.59 -17.14
CA ALA A 94 18.59 13.83 -15.99
C ALA A 94 17.92 12.55 -15.45
N ILE A 95 17.47 11.65 -16.34
CA ILE A 95 16.94 10.34 -15.93
C ILE A 95 18.05 9.47 -15.37
N ASP A 96 19.24 9.49 -15.98
CA ASP A 96 20.40 8.75 -15.44
C ASP A 96 20.75 9.21 -14.03
N TRP A 97 20.88 10.52 -13.83
CA TRP A 97 21.14 11.08 -12.51
C TRP A 97 20.04 10.71 -11.50
N LEU A 98 18.76 10.72 -11.92
CA LEU A 98 17.65 10.37 -11.03
C LEU A 98 17.68 8.89 -10.64
N LEU A 99 17.96 7.99 -11.59
CA LEU A 99 18.07 6.56 -11.30
C LEU A 99 19.27 6.25 -10.41
N ASP A 100 20.40 6.91 -10.65
CA ASP A 100 21.58 6.83 -9.78
C ASP A 100 21.29 7.36 -8.36
N TYR A 101 20.50 8.44 -8.25
CA TYR A 101 20.07 9.00 -6.98
C TYR A 101 19.09 8.09 -6.22
N LEU A 102 18.12 7.50 -6.92
CA LEU A 102 17.18 6.52 -6.33
C LEU A 102 17.91 5.26 -5.87
N GLY A 103 19.05 4.95 -6.49
CA GLY A 103 19.94 3.87 -6.09
C GLY A 103 19.38 2.49 -6.43
N ASP A 104 19.80 1.50 -5.65
CA ASP A 104 19.34 0.12 -5.79
C ASP A 104 18.10 -0.17 -4.93
N THR A 105 17.60 -1.40 -5.03
CA THR A 105 16.42 -1.85 -4.27
C THR A 105 16.58 -1.65 -2.77
N GLU A 106 17.78 -1.84 -2.21
CA GLU A 106 18.01 -1.68 -0.78
C GLU A 106 17.90 -0.22 -0.38
N THR A 107 18.59 0.66 -1.10
CA THR A 107 18.58 2.12 -0.91
C THR A 107 17.15 2.65 -0.99
N MET A 108 16.41 2.27 -2.04
CA MET A 108 15.06 2.75 -2.25
C MET A 108 14.09 2.25 -1.16
N ASN A 109 14.22 1.01 -0.70
CA ASN A 109 13.38 0.53 0.41
C ASN A 109 13.70 1.28 1.70
N GLN A 110 14.98 1.46 2.04
CA GLN A 110 15.39 2.14 3.28
C GLN A 110 14.94 3.60 3.32
N GLU A 111 15.16 4.36 2.24
CA GLU A 111 14.90 5.80 2.21
C GLU A 111 13.41 6.16 2.06
N TRP A 112 12.63 5.32 1.38
CA TRP A 112 11.26 5.69 0.96
C TRP A 112 10.15 4.84 1.57
N LEU A 113 10.44 3.63 2.06
CA LEU A 113 9.42 2.66 2.43
C LEU A 113 9.58 2.14 3.86
N SER A 114 10.80 2.09 4.37
CA SER A 114 11.09 1.70 5.74
C SER A 114 10.63 2.80 6.71
N PRO A 115 9.87 2.43 7.74
CA PRO A 115 9.65 3.32 8.87
C PRO A 115 10.96 3.54 9.66
N GLU A 116 11.13 4.74 10.24
CA GLU A 116 12.25 5.08 11.14
C GLU A 116 12.15 4.39 12.51
#